data_AF-A0A6P8LCA0-F1
#
_entry.id   AF-A0A6P8LCA0-F1
#
_cell.length_a   1.000
_cell.length_b   1.000
_cell.length_c   1.000
_cell.angle_alpha   90.00
_cell.angle_beta   90.00
_cell.angle_gamma   90.00
#
_symmetry.space_group_name_H-M   'P 1'
#
loop_
_entity.id
_entity.type
_entity.pdbx_description
1 polymer ?
#
loop_
_entity_poly.entity_id
_entity_poly.type
_entity_poly.pdbx_seq_one_letter_code
_entity_poly.pdbx_strand_id
1 'polypeptide(L)'
;MAALRHSVHWKFATEYDDDLPWFVFFLISMGVLITDSNIITQTSFRNEKYYHTPSSLSRNQIITLSDLSNVDHMNEVLDNICVVRIVGTPEHTRVKDYIKKSMNDLNWTVQSDSFEDQTPTFGPLQFENIVAKLNPNAKRYLALACHYDSKYTRERNFEGATDSAVPCAQMINLAKVMKDYLKSIKDNDISLMLIFFDGEEAFKEWGPKDSIYGARHLADVWHNNHINYTQGENVSELDKIDLLVLLDLIGAPDPTFYNYFSNTEKWYSLLMRTESKLASLKKFESYSYGQPTQTYFQPYSVEAYIEDDHIPFLRRDTPILHLIPYPFPKVWHKQSDNRNNIDLKTTENINKILRVFVASYLHINM
;
A
#
# COMPACT_ATOMS: atom_id res chain seq x y z
N MET A 1 15.29 -1.54 -43.62
CA MET A 1 14.06 -1.74 -44.39
C MET A 1 12.89 -1.19 -43.58
N ALA A 2 12.17 -0.26 -44.21
CA ALA A 2 10.90 0.41 -43.87
C ALA A 2 10.32 0.33 -42.45
N ALA A 3 10.23 1.50 -41.81
CA ALA A 3 9.27 1.82 -40.75
C ALA A 3 7.97 2.34 -41.39
N LEU A 4 6.84 1.72 -41.08
CA LEU A 4 5.51 2.17 -41.51
C LEU A 4 4.91 3.09 -40.43
N ARG A 5 4.81 4.38 -40.76
CA ARG A 5 3.97 5.36 -40.05
C ARG A 5 2.53 5.21 -40.53
N HIS A 6 1.57 5.15 -39.61
CA HIS A 6 0.15 5.34 -39.92
C HIS A 6 -0.31 6.69 -39.36
N SER A 7 -0.65 7.59 -40.28
CA SER A 7 -1.36 8.85 -40.04
C SER A 7 -2.80 8.67 -40.51
N VAL A 8 -3.78 8.86 -39.62
CA VAL A 8 -5.21 8.83 -39.96
C VAL A 8 -5.67 10.25 -40.24
N HIS A 9 -6.13 10.49 -41.47
CA HIS A 9 -6.78 11.73 -41.89
C HIS A 9 -8.29 11.67 -41.61
N TRP A 10 -8.81 12.68 -40.92
CA TRP A 10 -10.25 12.92 -40.79
C TRP A 10 -10.73 13.75 -41.99
N LYS A 11 -11.67 13.20 -42.77
CA LYS A 11 -12.42 13.96 -43.79
C LYS A 11 -13.74 14.39 -43.17
N PHE A 12 -13.93 15.70 -43.01
CA PHE A 12 -15.23 16.32 -42.84
C PHE A 12 -15.85 16.49 -44.22
N ALA A 13 -17.08 16.01 -44.40
CA ALA A 13 -17.91 16.33 -45.56
C ALA A 13 -19.06 17.21 -45.07
N THR A 14 -19.10 18.43 -45.60
CA THR A 14 -20.19 19.39 -45.50
C THR A 14 -21.01 19.28 -46.78
N GLU A 15 -22.33 19.16 -46.67
CA GLU A 15 -23.26 19.71 -47.66
C GLU A 15 -24.66 19.85 -47.03
N TYR A 16 -25.18 21.08 -47.14
CA TYR A 16 -26.54 21.50 -46.84
C TYR A 16 -27.36 21.38 -48.13
N ASP A 17 -28.62 20.95 -48.05
CA ASP A 17 -29.69 21.59 -48.83
C ASP A 17 -31.10 21.28 -48.28
N ASP A 18 -32.01 22.20 -48.57
CA ASP A 18 -33.23 22.57 -47.85
C ASP A 18 -34.53 21.77 -48.16
N ASP A 19 -35.48 21.92 -47.23
CA ASP A 19 -36.93 22.19 -47.42
C ASP A 19 -38.07 21.12 -47.32
N LEU A 20 -38.92 21.36 -46.29
CA LEU A 20 -40.41 21.28 -46.19
C LEU A 20 -41.13 19.92 -45.88
N PRO A 21 -42.33 19.95 -45.24
CA PRO A 21 -42.61 19.17 -44.04
C PRO A 21 -43.81 18.20 -44.20
N TRP A 22 -43.75 17.05 -43.53
CA TRP A 22 -44.89 16.14 -43.40
C TRP A 22 -45.19 15.87 -41.92
N PHE A 23 -46.34 16.37 -41.48
CA PHE A 23 -46.93 16.03 -40.19
C PHE A 23 -47.33 14.55 -40.17
N VAL A 24 -46.64 13.75 -39.36
CA VAL A 24 -47.06 12.39 -39.01
C VAL A 24 -47.33 12.34 -37.51
N PHE A 25 -48.60 12.15 -37.16
CA PHE A 25 -49.07 11.95 -35.79
C PHE A 25 -48.48 10.65 -35.21
N PHE A 26 -47.64 10.76 -34.18
CA PHE A 26 -47.30 9.64 -33.32
C PHE A 26 -48.25 9.63 -32.11
N LEU A 27 -49.07 8.59 -32.02
CA LEU A 27 -49.87 8.26 -30.84
C LEU A 27 -48.91 7.87 -29.71
N ILE A 28 -48.77 8.73 -28.70
CA ILE A 28 -48.04 8.41 -27.46
C ILE A 28 -48.95 7.53 -26.61
N SER A 29 -48.69 6.23 -26.61
CA SER A 29 -49.19 5.31 -25.58
C SER A 29 -48.47 5.61 -24.27
N MET A 30 -49.13 6.35 -23.38
CA MET A 30 -48.63 6.60 -22.02
C MET A 30 -48.79 5.31 -21.18
N GLY A 31 -47.83 4.41 -21.30
CA GLY A 31 -47.69 3.28 -20.37
C GLY A 31 -47.26 3.83 -19.01
N VAL A 32 -48.10 3.67 -18.00
CA VAL A 32 -47.70 3.93 -16.61
C VAL A 32 -46.69 2.85 -16.23
N LEU A 33 -45.40 3.19 -16.32
CA LEU A 33 -44.33 2.46 -15.66
C LEU A 33 -44.46 2.76 -14.16
N ILE A 34 -45.14 1.86 -13.43
CA ILE A 34 -44.97 1.76 -11.99
C ILE A 34 -43.56 1.21 -11.79
N THR A 35 -42.60 2.12 -11.65
CA THR A 35 -41.30 1.75 -11.08
C THR A 35 -41.54 1.48 -9.61
N ASP A 36 -41.52 0.21 -9.20
CA ASP A 36 -41.37 -0.15 -7.79
C ASP A 36 -40.07 0.46 -7.29
N SER A 37 -40.19 1.62 -6.67
CA SER A 37 -39.11 2.40 -6.08
C SER A 37 -38.69 1.79 -4.74
N ASN A 38 -38.25 0.52 -4.74
CA ASN A 38 -37.65 -0.13 -3.56
C ASN A 38 -36.78 -1.34 -3.92
N ILE A 39 -36.01 -1.28 -5.02
CA ILE A 39 -34.82 -2.14 -5.11
C ILE A 39 -33.73 -1.44 -4.28
N ILE A 40 -33.67 -1.76 -2.99
CA ILE A 40 -32.42 -1.57 -2.24
C ILE A 40 -31.44 -2.57 -2.88
N THR A 41 -30.68 -2.14 -3.89
CA THR A 41 -29.50 -2.88 -4.32
C THR A 41 -28.50 -2.78 -3.18
N GLN A 42 -28.59 -3.70 -2.23
CA GLN A 42 -27.60 -3.82 -1.18
C GLN A 42 -26.25 -4.02 -1.88
N THR A 43 -25.31 -3.13 -1.61
CA THR A 43 -23.98 -3.20 -2.23
C THR A 43 -23.31 -4.48 -1.77
N SER A 44 -22.82 -5.28 -2.71
CA SER A 44 -22.04 -6.48 -2.39
C SER A 44 -20.86 -6.13 -1.48
N PHE A 45 -20.55 -7.00 -0.52
CA PHE A 45 -19.46 -6.77 0.44
C PHE A 45 -18.15 -6.39 -0.28
N ARG A 46 -17.84 -7.09 -1.37
CA ARG A 46 -16.63 -6.87 -2.19
C ARG A 46 -16.53 -5.46 -2.77
N ASN A 47 -17.68 -4.81 -2.98
CA ASN A 47 -17.75 -3.50 -3.62
C ASN A 47 -17.75 -2.34 -2.62
N GLU A 48 -17.97 -2.58 -1.33
CA GLU A 48 -18.03 -1.51 -0.33
C GLU A 48 -16.76 -0.66 -0.30
N LYS A 49 -15.58 -1.26 -0.56
CA LYS A 49 -14.28 -0.57 -0.64
C LYS A 49 -14.23 0.55 -1.67
N TYR A 50 -14.97 0.43 -2.76
CA TYR A 50 -14.98 1.45 -3.82
C TYR A 50 -15.78 2.70 -3.41
N TYR A 51 -16.77 2.54 -2.53
CA TYR A 51 -17.58 3.64 -2.00
C TYR A 51 -16.95 4.31 -0.77
N HIS A 52 -15.92 3.72 -0.18
CA HIS A 52 -15.22 4.32 0.96
C HIS A 52 -14.56 5.65 0.57
N THR A 53 -14.69 6.65 1.47
CA THR A 53 -14.14 8.00 1.27
C THR A 53 -13.34 8.43 2.51
N PRO A 54 -12.27 9.22 2.33
CA PRO A 54 -11.50 9.75 3.45
C PRO A 54 -12.32 10.73 4.28
N SER A 55 -12.20 10.68 5.61
CA SER A 55 -12.71 11.73 6.49
C SER A 55 -11.87 12.99 6.35
N SER A 56 -12.52 14.15 6.36
CA SER A 56 -11.81 15.44 6.41
C SER A 56 -11.22 15.66 7.81
N LEU A 57 -9.92 15.98 7.88
CA LEU A 57 -9.24 16.29 9.13
C LEU A 57 -9.06 17.80 9.26
N SER A 58 -9.40 18.35 10.43
CA SER A 58 -9.19 19.75 10.74
C SER A 58 -7.70 20.11 10.79
N ARG A 59 -7.40 21.42 10.70
CA ARG A 59 -6.01 21.91 10.84
C ARG A 59 -5.34 21.42 12.13
N ASN A 60 -6.05 21.48 13.26
CA ASN A 60 -5.51 21.09 14.57
C ASN A 60 -5.28 19.58 14.66
N GLN A 61 -6.16 18.78 14.08
CA GLN A 61 -6.01 17.34 13.98
C GLN A 61 -4.77 16.94 13.16
N ILE A 62 -4.55 17.59 12.01
CA ILE A 62 -3.34 17.35 11.19
C ILE A 62 -2.07 17.74 11.95
N ILE A 63 -2.09 18.88 12.67
CA ILE A 63 -0.97 19.31 13.52
C ILE A 63 -0.69 18.25 14.59
N THR A 64 -1.74 17.81 15.30
CA THR A 64 -1.65 16.81 16.36
C THR A 64 -1.00 15.52 15.84
N LEU A 65 -1.50 14.96 14.74
CA LEU A 65 -0.94 13.75 14.12
C LEU A 65 0.51 13.93 13.65
N SER A 66 0.85 15.11 13.13
CA SER A 66 2.23 15.41 12.71
C SER A 66 3.19 15.49 13.90
N ASP A 67 2.71 15.94 15.05
CA ASP A 67 3.50 16.14 16.28
C ASP A 67 3.66 14.87 17.12
N LEU A 68 3.01 13.75 16.76
CA LEU A 68 3.26 12.41 17.34
C LEU A 68 4.63 11.81 16.93
N SER A 69 5.60 12.63 16.54
CA SER A 69 6.90 12.17 16.06
C SER A 69 7.65 11.45 17.18
N ASN A 70 8.21 10.27 16.89
CA ASN A 70 9.09 9.55 17.82
C ASN A 70 10.24 8.88 17.03
N VAL A 71 11.23 9.69 16.68
CA VAL A 71 12.41 9.26 15.91
C VAL A 71 13.30 8.34 16.75
N ASP A 72 13.31 8.48 18.08
CA ASP A 72 14.07 7.59 18.96
C ASP A 72 13.54 6.16 18.91
N HIS A 73 12.23 5.96 18.97
CA HIS A 73 11.63 4.64 18.78
C HIS A 73 11.84 4.11 17.35
N MET A 74 11.84 4.99 16.34
CA MET A 74 12.19 4.60 14.97
C MET A 74 13.63 4.05 14.90
N ASN A 75 14.58 4.72 15.56
CA ASN A 75 15.96 4.26 15.68
C ASN A 75 16.08 2.95 16.46
N GLU A 76 15.37 2.83 17.59
CA GLU A 76 15.34 1.59 18.39
C GLU A 76 14.91 0.39 17.54
N VAL A 77 13.84 0.55 16.75
CA VAL A 77 13.36 -0.53 15.86
C VAL A 77 14.42 -0.84 14.80
N LEU A 78 14.97 0.17 14.13
CA LEU A 78 16.02 -0.01 13.12
C LEU A 78 17.27 -0.68 13.68
N ASP A 79 17.69 -0.37 14.89
CA ASP A 79 18.86 -0.99 15.52
C ASP A 79 18.67 -2.49 15.79
N ASN A 80 17.42 -2.95 15.84
CA ASN A 80 17.07 -4.36 15.99
C ASN A 80 16.81 -5.09 14.65
N ILE A 81 16.40 -4.38 13.60
CA ILE A 81 15.98 -5.01 12.34
C ILE A 81 16.85 -4.69 11.12
N CYS A 82 17.59 -3.58 11.13
CA CYS A 82 18.52 -3.18 10.05
C CYS A 82 19.84 -3.97 10.16
N VAL A 83 19.71 -5.28 10.02
CA VAL A 83 20.80 -6.27 10.02
C VAL A 83 20.63 -7.19 8.81
N VAL A 84 21.68 -7.94 8.46
CA VAL A 84 21.59 -9.00 7.45
C VAL A 84 20.66 -10.09 7.97
N ARG A 85 19.52 -10.27 7.31
CA ARG A 85 18.37 -11.08 7.78
C ARG A 85 17.81 -11.96 6.65
N ILE A 86 18.71 -12.67 5.98
CA ILE A 86 18.38 -13.61 4.90
C ILE A 86 17.54 -14.76 5.47
N VAL A 87 16.49 -15.16 4.75
CA VAL A 87 15.58 -16.26 5.16
C VAL A 87 16.36 -17.49 5.63
N GLY A 88 15.96 -18.04 6.77
CA GLY A 88 16.56 -19.23 7.37
C GLY A 88 17.83 -18.97 8.20
N THR A 89 18.30 -17.72 8.31
CA THR A 89 19.40 -17.35 9.22
C THR A 89 18.92 -17.10 10.65
N PRO A 90 19.80 -17.21 11.67
CA PRO A 90 19.47 -16.83 13.05
C PRO A 90 19.04 -15.37 13.19
N GLU A 91 19.64 -14.46 12.42
CA GLU A 91 19.31 -13.04 12.40
C GLU A 91 17.90 -12.80 11.84
N HIS A 92 17.53 -13.49 10.75
CA HIS A 92 16.16 -13.47 10.23
C HIS A 92 15.13 -13.90 11.28
N THR A 93 15.40 -15.00 12.00
CA THR A 93 14.54 -15.45 13.11
C THR A 93 14.43 -14.39 14.21
N ARG A 94 15.54 -13.74 14.57
CA ARG A 94 15.56 -12.67 15.58
C ARG A 94 14.73 -11.47 15.15
N VAL A 95 14.84 -11.04 13.90
CA VAL A 95 14.05 -9.92 13.36
C VAL A 95 12.57 -10.27 13.35
N LYS A 96 12.22 -11.46 12.86
CA LYS A 96 10.84 -11.98 12.90
C LYS A 96 10.26 -11.93 14.31
N ASP A 97 10.98 -12.46 15.29
CA ASP A 97 10.54 -12.49 16.69
C ASP A 97 10.43 -11.09 17.28
N TYR A 98 11.35 -10.17 16.93
CA TYR A 98 11.28 -8.77 17.33
C TYR A 98 10.03 -8.07 16.78
N ILE A 99 9.70 -8.26 15.50
CA ILE A 99 8.49 -7.68 14.88
C ILE A 99 7.24 -8.23 15.60
N LYS A 100 7.13 -9.55 15.76
CA LYS A 100 6.00 -10.19 16.46
C LYS A 100 5.87 -9.67 17.89
N LYS A 101 6.98 -9.57 18.62
CA LYS A 101 6.98 -9.04 19.99
C LYS A 101 6.52 -7.57 20.03
N SER A 102 7.06 -6.74 19.15
CA SER A 102 6.72 -5.31 19.08
C SER A 102 5.22 -5.09 18.87
N MET A 103 4.59 -5.89 18.00
CA MET A 103 3.15 -5.82 17.76
C MET A 103 2.33 -6.37 18.93
N ASN A 104 2.74 -7.49 19.54
CA ASN A 104 2.07 -8.05 20.71
C ASN A 104 2.12 -7.10 21.93
N ASP A 105 3.26 -6.45 22.19
CA ASP A 105 3.42 -5.46 23.27
C ASP A 105 2.49 -4.22 23.08
N LEU A 106 2.06 -3.97 21.84
CA LEU A 106 1.08 -2.94 21.49
C LEU A 106 -0.38 -3.44 21.55
N ASN A 107 -0.61 -4.68 21.98
CA ASN A 107 -1.90 -5.37 22.04
C ASN A 107 -2.57 -5.57 20.67
N TRP A 108 -1.77 -5.78 19.61
CA TRP A 108 -2.25 -6.23 18.31
C TRP A 108 -2.33 -7.76 18.29
N THR A 109 -3.25 -8.31 17.50
CA THR A 109 -3.33 -9.75 17.28
C THR A 109 -2.37 -10.15 16.18
N VAL A 110 -1.33 -10.91 16.51
CA VAL A 110 -0.31 -11.35 15.55
C VAL A 110 -0.61 -12.78 15.09
N GLN A 111 -0.66 -12.96 13.78
CA GLN A 111 -0.83 -14.25 13.10
C GLN A 111 0.40 -14.54 12.25
N SER A 112 0.81 -15.80 12.24
CA SER A 112 1.90 -16.30 11.41
C SER A 112 1.33 -17.14 10.27
N ASP A 113 1.83 -16.91 9.06
CA ASP A 113 1.60 -17.78 7.89
C ASP A 113 2.93 -18.44 7.53
N SER A 114 3.15 -19.64 8.07
CA SER A 114 4.39 -20.41 7.92
C SER A 114 4.23 -21.48 6.83
N PHE A 115 5.17 -21.51 5.89
CA PHE A 115 5.17 -22.48 4.78
C PHE A 115 6.60 -22.82 4.33
N GLU A 116 6.76 -23.95 3.66
CA GLU A 116 8.02 -24.34 3.01
C GLU A 116 7.89 -24.11 1.49
N ASP A 117 8.90 -23.53 0.87
CA ASP A 117 8.99 -23.42 -0.60
C ASP A 117 10.43 -23.70 -1.07
N GLN A 118 10.56 -24.07 -2.34
CA GLN A 118 11.84 -24.41 -2.96
C GLN A 118 12.57 -23.15 -3.42
N THR A 119 13.81 -22.97 -2.95
CA THR A 119 14.67 -21.87 -3.38
C THR A 119 15.81 -22.36 -4.27
N PRO A 120 16.28 -21.54 -5.22
CA PRO A 120 17.55 -21.79 -5.88
C PRO A 120 18.69 -21.81 -4.86
N THR A 121 19.69 -22.66 -5.09
CA THR A 121 20.93 -22.77 -4.29
C THR A 121 20.77 -23.42 -2.91
N PHE A 122 19.75 -23.06 -2.13
CA PHE A 122 19.59 -23.53 -0.74
C PHE A 122 18.59 -24.67 -0.58
N GLY A 123 17.81 -25.00 -1.61
CA GLY A 123 16.79 -26.03 -1.54
C GLY A 123 15.55 -25.55 -0.77
N PRO A 124 14.82 -26.44 -0.07
CA PRO A 124 13.67 -26.03 0.73
C PRO A 124 14.08 -25.09 1.86
N LEU A 125 13.42 -23.94 1.96
CA LEU A 125 13.51 -23.04 3.12
C LEU A 125 12.12 -22.86 3.74
N GLN A 126 12.13 -22.62 5.06
CA GLN A 126 10.93 -22.27 5.81
C GLN A 126 10.76 -20.75 5.80
N PHE A 127 9.63 -20.29 5.27
CA PHE A 127 9.19 -18.91 5.26
C PHE A 127 8.11 -18.69 6.32
N GLU A 128 7.97 -17.46 6.81
CA GLU A 128 6.90 -17.05 7.72
C GLU A 128 6.50 -15.59 7.50
N ASN A 129 5.35 -15.36 6.84
CA ASN A 129 4.75 -14.03 6.81
C ASN A 129 4.18 -13.68 8.19
N ILE A 130 4.23 -12.40 8.56
CA ILE A 130 3.66 -11.89 9.82
C ILE A 130 2.48 -10.97 9.50
N VAL A 131 1.30 -11.27 10.06
CA VAL A 131 0.09 -10.46 9.89
C VAL A 131 -0.35 -9.97 11.25
N ALA A 132 -0.25 -8.66 11.50
CA ALA A 132 -0.74 -8.03 12.73
C ALA A 132 -2.05 -7.28 12.47
N LYS A 133 -3.12 -7.65 13.18
CA LYS A 133 -4.44 -7.03 13.07
C LYS A 133 -4.77 -6.25 14.34
N LEU A 134 -5.19 -5.01 14.20
CA LEU A 134 -5.64 -4.18 15.33
C LEU A 134 -6.96 -4.72 15.90
N ASN A 135 -7.93 -4.95 15.02
CA ASN A 135 -9.16 -5.69 15.29
C ASN A 135 -9.15 -6.98 14.46
N PRO A 136 -8.90 -8.17 15.04
CA PRO A 136 -8.89 -9.42 14.27
C PRO A 136 -10.28 -9.81 13.71
N ASN A 137 -11.36 -9.20 14.23
CA ASN A 137 -12.73 -9.47 13.83
C ASN A 137 -13.33 -8.39 12.91
N ALA A 138 -12.54 -7.40 12.49
CA ALA A 138 -13.02 -6.39 11.55
C ALA A 138 -13.43 -7.04 10.23
N LYS A 139 -14.47 -6.48 9.62
CA LYS A 139 -14.99 -6.93 8.33
C LYS A 139 -14.02 -6.59 7.21
N ARG A 140 -13.45 -5.38 7.25
CA ARG A 140 -12.59 -4.82 6.20
C ARG A 140 -11.32 -4.21 6.81
N TYR A 141 -10.25 -4.15 6.03
CA TYR A 141 -8.95 -3.66 6.46
C TYR A 141 -8.34 -2.70 5.46
N LEU A 142 -7.82 -1.59 5.97
CA LEU A 142 -6.67 -0.94 5.36
C LEU A 142 -5.43 -1.77 5.71
N ALA A 143 -4.75 -2.31 4.71
CA ALA A 143 -3.51 -3.07 4.91
C ALA A 143 -2.31 -2.19 4.56
N LEU A 144 -1.38 -1.99 5.49
CA LEU A 144 -0.02 -1.54 5.16
C LEU A 144 0.89 -2.76 5.12
N ALA A 145 1.78 -2.81 4.15
CA ALA A 145 2.68 -3.93 3.98
C ALA A 145 4.10 -3.50 3.59
N CYS A 146 5.05 -4.36 3.90
CA CYS A 146 6.42 -4.36 3.37
C CYS A 146 6.99 -5.77 3.52
N HIS A 147 8.18 -6.03 3.00
CA HIS A 147 8.91 -7.26 3.29
C HIS A 147 9.93 -7.06 4.42
N TYR A 148 10.20 -8.11 5.21
CA TYR A 148 11.14 -8.04 6.34
C TYR A 148 12.41 -8.85 6.13
N ASP A 149 12.52 -9.66 5.07
CA ASP A 149 13.76 -10.30 4.72
C ASP A 149 14.79 -9.28 4.19
N SER A 150 16.01 -9.76 3.94
CA SER A 150 17.03 -9.00 3.20
C SER A 150 17.65 -9.91 2.15
N LYS A 151 17.97 -9.34 1.00
CA LYS A 151 18.57 -10.07 -0.12
C LYS A 151 19.79 -10.90 0.28
N TYR A 152 19.83 -12.13 -0.23
CA TYR A 152 21.05 -12.93 -0.18
C TYR A 152 22.13 -12.35 -1.10
N THR A 153 23.28 -12.03 -0.50
CA THR A 153 24.55 -11.84 -1.23
C THR A 153 25.56 -12.87 -0.76
N ARG A 154 26.50 -13.26 -1.65
CA ARG A 154 27.54 -14.24 -1.34
C ARG A 154 28.38 -13.81 -0.13
N GLU A 155 28.63 -12.52 -0.02
CA GLU A 155 29.42 -11.88 1.04
C GLU A 155 28.62 -11.70 2.34
N ARG A 156 27.30 -11.91 2.31
CA ARG A 156 26.37 -11.70 3.45
C ARG A 156 26.56 -10.34 4.12
N ASN A 157 26.63 -9.31 3.30
CA ASN A 157 26.95 -7.93 3.68
C ASN A 157 25.89 -6.92 3.23
N PHE A 158 24.69 -7.38 2.90
CA PHE A 158 23.57 -6.54 2.50
C PHE A 158 22.55 -6.47 3.63
N GLU A 159 22.46 -5.32 4.28
CA GLU A 159 21.47 -5.07 5.33
C GLU A 159 20.10 -4.76 4.75
N GLY A 160 20.01 -4.11 3.59
CA GLY A 160 18.73 -3.68 3.02
C GLY A 160 18.05 -2.68 3.95
N ALA A 161 18.70 -1.52 4.16
CA ALA A 161 18.18 -0.50 5.05
C ALA A 161 16.92 0.16 4.48
N THR A 162 16.95 0.60 3.23
CA THR A 162 15.75 1.06 2.51
C THR A 162 14.84 -0.09 2.07
N ASP A 163 15.38 -1.31 2.09
CA ASP A 163 14.93 -2.49 1.35
C ASP A 163 14.84 -3.74 2.26
N SER A 164 13.86 -3.86 3.16
CA SER A 164 12.84 -2.89 3.58
C SER A 164 12.85 -2.68 5.11
N ALA A 165 14.03 -2.53 5.72
CA ALA A 165 14.13 -2.29 7.17
C ALA A 165 13.44 -0.99 7.60
N VAL A 166 13.60 0.09 6.83
CA VAL A 166 12.91 1.36 7.07
C VAL A 166 11.39 1.19 6.96
N PRO A 167 10.80 0.67 5.86
CA PRO A 167 9.37 0.37 5.79
C PRO A 167 8.83 -0.45 6.98
N CYS A 168 9.52 -1.54 7.37
CA CYS A 168 9.16 -2.33 8.55
C CYS A 168 9.07 -1.46 9.81
N ALA A 169 10.10 -0.64 10.02
CA ALA A 169 10.18 0.22 11.18
C ALA A 169 9.16 1.38 11.14
N GLN A 170 8.81 1.91 9.95
CA GLN A 170 7.76 2.91 9.79
C GLN A 170 6.40 2.36 10.23
N MET A 171 6.07 1.11 9.86
CA MET A 171 4.83 0.44 10.24
C MET A 171 4.74 0.19 11.76
N ILE A 172 5.82 -0.31 12.38
CA ILE A 172 5.89 -0.51 13.83
C ILE A 172 5.82 0.84 14.57
N ASN A 173 6.53 1.85 14.07
CA ASN A 173 6.51 3.19 14.65
C ASN A 173 5.11 3.83 14.57
N LEU A 174 4.43 3.72 13.43
CA LEU A 174 3.05 4.19 13.25
C LEU A 174 2.12 3.57 14.31
N ALA A 175 2.18 2.24 14.48
CA ALA A 175 1.39 1.55 15.49
C ALA A 175 1.69 2.02 16.92
N LYS A 176 2.96 2.31 17.22
CA LYS A 176 3.41 2.83 18.52
C LYS A 176 2.89 4.24 18.78
N VAL A 177 3.16 5.18 17.88
CA VAL A 177 2.90 6.61 18.13
C VAL A 177 1.43 6.97 18.00
N MET A 178 0.67 6.22 17.19
CA MET A 178 -0.78 6.39 17.07
C MET A 178 -1.58 5.52 18.04
N LYS A 179 -0.94 4.78 18.97
CA LYS A 179 -1.57 3.77 19.83
C LYS A 179 -2.86 4.26 20.51
N ASP A 180 -2.86 5.46 21.07
CA ASP A 180 -4.02 5.98 21.79
C ASP A 180 -5.18 6.35 20.86
N TYR A 181 -4.89 6.85 19.66
CA TYR A 181 -5.89 7.17 18.66
C TYR A 181 -6.44 5.91 17.98
N LEU A 182 -5.60 4.91 17.73
CA LEU A 182 -6.01 3.63 17.16
C LEU A 182 -6.99 2.87 18.06
N LYS A 183 -7.04 3.15 19.37
CA LYS A 183 -8.07 2.59 20.27
C LYS A 183 -9.49 2.95 19.81
N SER A 184 -9.69 4.12 19.18
CA SER A 184 -11.03 4.56 18.77
C SER A 184 -11.64 3.72 17.65
N ILE A 185 -10.83 2.90 16.96
CA ILE A 185 -11.26 2.06 15.83
C ILE A 185 -11.07 0.57 16.12
N LYS A 186 -10.74 0.19 17.35
CA LYS A 186 -10.41 -1.19 17.71
C LYS A 186 -11.60 -2.15 17.58
N ASP A 187 -12.82 -1.62 17.65
CA ASP A 187 -14.05 -2.41 17.50
C ASP A 187 -14.85 -2.00 16.24
N ASN A 188 -14.25 -1.23 15.32
CA ASN A 188 -14.90 -0.80 14.09
C ASN A 188 -14.90 -1.90 13.03
N ASP A 189 -15.87 -1.81 12.12
CA ASP A 189 -16.03 -2.71 10.96
C ASP A 189 -14.86 -2.59 9.96
N ILE A 190 -14.27 -1.40 9.83
CA ILE A 190 -13.04 -1.15 9.07
C ILE A 190 -11.91 -0.90 10.09
N SER A 191 -10.84 -1.70 10.00
CA SER A 191 -9.69 -1.58 10.92
C SER A 191 -8.36 -1.61 10.17
N LEU A 192 -7.27 -1.68 10.92
CA LEU A 192 -5.90 -1.63 10.41
C LEU A 192 -5.24 -3.01 10.47
N MET A 193 -4.60 -3.38 9.37
CA MET A 193 -3.75 -4.56 9.24
C MET A 193 -2.34 -4.16 8.83
N LEU A 194 -1.33 -4.77 9.45
CA LEU A 194 0.06 -4.66 9.04
C LEU A 194 0.55 -6.03 8.57
N ILE A 195 1.16 -6.11 7.40
CA ILE A 195 1.67 -7.34 6.80
C ILE A 195 3.18 -7.19 6.59
N PHE A 196 3.96 -8.10 7.15
CA PHE A 196 5.40 -8.19 6.92
C PHE A 196 5.65 -9.47 6.13
N PHE A 197 5.87 -9.34 4.83
CA PHE A 197 6.13 -10.46 3.93
C PHE A 197 7.52 -11.03 4.16
N ASP A 198 7.65 -12.34 3.98
CA ASP A 198 8.94 -13.05 4.03
C ASP A 198 9.35 -13.51 2.63
N GLY A 199 10.64 -13.44 2.33
CA GLY A 199 11.19 -13.85 1.05
C GLY A 199 10.62 -13.08 -0.12
N GLU A 200 10.59 -11.75 -0.05
CA GLU A 200 10.38 -10.94 -1.26
C GLU A 200 11.52 -11.19 -2.25
N GLU A 201 12.73 -11.26 -1.73
CA GLU A 201 13.94 -11.22 -2.53
C GLU A 201 14.24 -12.53 -3.24
N ALA A 202 14.78 -12.40 -4.45
CA ALA A 202 15.34 -13.52 -5.19
C ALA A 202 16.61 -14.05 -4.51
N PHE A 203 16.73 -15.37 -4.37
CA PHE A 203 17.95 -16.03 -3.87
C PHE A 203 19.02 -16.18 -4.96
N LYS A 204 18.64 -16.11 -6.24
CA LYS A 204 19.58 -16.18 -7.36
C LYS A 204 19.24 -15.19 -8.46
N GLU A 205 18.05 -15.27 -9.04
CA GLU A 205 17.63 -14.45 -10.18
C GLU A 205 16.13 -14.17 -10.09
N TRP A 206 15.78 -12.89 -10.08
CA TRP A 206 14.39 -12.46 -9.98
C TRP A 206 13.53 -13.07 -11.08
N GLY A 207 12.42 -13.69 -10.70
CA GLY A 207 11.48 -14.26 -11.64
C GLY A 207 10.35 -15.02 -10.95
N PRO A 208 9.40 -15.60 -11.71
CA PRO A 208 8.11 -16.08 -11.19
C PRO A 208 8.19 -17.21 -10.14
N LYS A 209 9.36 -17.82 -9.96
CA LYS A 209 9.63 -18.89 -8.98
C LYS A 209 10.79 -18.58 -8.04
N ASP A 210 11.43 -17.42 -8.18
CA ASP A 210 12.53 -16.96 -7.33
C ASP A 210 12.36 -15.49 -7.01
N SER A 211 11.19 -15.17 -6.45
CA SER A 211 10.85 -13.89 -5.84
C SER A 211 9.49 -14.03 -5.14
N ILE A 212 9.17 -13.04 -4.29
CA ILE A 212 7.86 -12.79 -3.68
C ILE A 212 7.21 -14.06 -3.11
N TYR A 213 8.03 -14.90 -2.46
CA TYR A 213 7.64 -16.19 -1.92
C TYR A 213 6.47 -16.03 -0.94
N GLY A 214 6.65 -15.14 0.05
CA GLY A 214 5.66 -14.81 1.06
C GLY A 214 4.36 -14.29 0.47
N ALA A 215 4.43 -13.27 -0.39
CA ALA A 215 3.26 -12.68 -1.00
C ALA A 215 2.51 -13.65 -1.94
N ARG A 216 3.22 -14.47 -2.72
CA ARG A 216 2.60 -15.51 -3.56
C ARG A 216 1.80 -16.49 -2.72
N HIS A 217 2.39 -16.98 -1.63
CA HIS A 217 1.75 -17.93 -0.73
C HIS A 217 0.53 -17.30 -0.05
N LEU A 218 0.71 -16.15 0.61
CA LEU A 218 -0.36 -15.53 1.40
C LEU A 218 -1.56 -15.15 0.53
N ALA A 219 -1.33 -14.56 -0.64
CA ALA A 219 -2.41 -14.21 -1.56
C ALA A 219 -3.16 -15.44 -2.06
N ASP A 220 -2.48 -16.58 -2.26
CA ASP A 220 -3.15 -17.83 -2.65
C ASP A 220 -3.99 -18.42 -1.51
N VAL A 221 -3.44 -18.50 -0.31
CA VAL A 221 -4.15 -18.96 0.88
C VAL A 221 -5.39 -18.11 1.15
N TRP A 222 -5.25 -16.79 1.11
CA TRP A 222 -6.36 -15.87 1.36
C TRP A 222 -7.40 -15.84 0.25
N HIS A 223 -7.00 -16.07 -0.99
CA HIS A 223 -7.95 -16.23 -2.08
C HIS A 223 -8.80 -17.48 -1.90
N ASN A 224 -8.18 -18.59 -1.50
CA ASN A 224 -8.86 -19.88 -1.40
C ASN A 224 -9.65 -20.04 -0.10
N ASN A 225 -9.30 -19.29 0.96
CA ASN A 225 -10.01 -19.30 2.24
C ASN A 225 -11.27 -18.42 2.19
N HIS A 226 -12.42 -19.09 2.13
CA HIS A 226 -13.73 -18.51 1.86
C HIS A 226 -14.67 -18.69 3.06
N ILE A 227 -15.37 -17.62 3.43
CA ILE A 227 -16.44 -17.66 4.42
C ILE A 227 -17.77 -17.28 3.79
N ASN A 228 -18.84 -17.96 4.19
CA ASN A 228 -20.19 -17.54 3.86
C ASN A 228 -20.53 -16.28 4.64
N TYR A 229 -20.60 -15.16 3.94
CA TYR A 229 -20.96 -13.86 4.51
C TYR A 229 -22.47 -13.65 4.47
N THR A 230 -22.97 -12.63 5.19
CA THR A 230 -24.41 -12.34 5.26
C THR A 230 -25.01 -12.26 3.85
N GLN A 231 -26.13 -12.96 3.61
CA GLN A 231 -26.85 -13.04 2.33
C GLN A 231 -26.29 -14.03 1.27
N GLY A 232 -25.43 -14.97 1.67
CA GLY A 232 -24.98 -16.05 0.79
C GLY A 232 -23.88 -15.63 -0.19
N GLU A 233 -23.29 -14.44 0.01
CA GLU A 233 -22.06 -14.06 -0.67
C GLU A 233 -20.89 -14.87 -0.12
N ASN A 234 -20.08 -15.42 -1.03
CA ASN A 234 -18.86 -16.12 -0.65
C ASN A 234 -17.70 -15.12 -0.64
N VAL A 235 -17.18 -14.81 0.55
CA VAL A 235 -16.18 -13.76 0.76
C VAL A 235 -14.86 -14.41 1.13
N SER A 236 -13.82 -14.16 0.34
CA SER A 236 -12.45 -14.60 0.63
C SER A 236 -11.79 -13.69 1.67
N GLU A 237 -10.68 -14.11 2.28
CA GLU A 237 -9.90 -13.19 3.13
C GLU A 237 -9.33 -12.00 2.33
N LEU A 238 -9.04 -12.18 1.02
CA LEU A 238 -8.63 -11.07 0.14
C LEU A 238 -9.72 -10.01 -0.03
N ASP A 239 -10.99 -10.43 -0.08
CA ASP A 239 -12.11 -9.50 -0.25
C ASP A 239 -12.23 -8.52 0.92
N LYS A 240 -11.67 -8.85 2.09
CA LYS A 240 -11.61 -7.98 3.26
C LYS A 240 -10.55 -6.89 3.15
N ILE A 241 -9.63 -6.96 2.18
CA ILE A 241 -8.61 -5.93 1.97
C ILE A 241 -9.19 -4.84 1.08
N ASP A 242 -9.40 -3.66 1.68
CA ASP A 242 -9.91 -2.52 0.94
C ASP A 242 -8.84 -1.90 0.03
N LEU A 243 -7.63 -1.82 0.57
CA LEU A 243 -6.47 -1.22 -0.04
C LEU A 243 -5.22 -1.84 0.56
N LEU A 244 -4.34 -2.37 -0.28
CA LEU A 244 -2.98 -2.77 0.09
C LEU A 244 -2.04 -1.60 -0.20
N VAL A 245 -1.56 -0.94 0.84
CA VAL A 245 -0.53 0.09 0.77
C VAL A 245 0.83 -0.58 0.98
N LEU A 246 1.56 -0.82 -0.11
CA LEU A 246 2.87 -1.50 -0.06
C LEU A 246 3.97 -0.46 0.00
N LEU A 247 4.79 -0.49 1.05
CA LEU A 247 5.93 0.39 1.26
C LEU A 247 7.20 -0.36 0.92
N ASP A 248 7.99 0.19 -0.01
CA ASP A 248 9.25 -0.41 -0.43
C ASP A 248 10.27 0.67 -0.86
N LEU A 249 11.55 0.37 -0.68
CA LEU A 249 12.70 1.23 -1.01
C LEU A 249 12.62 2.66 -0.43
N ILE A 250 12.05 2.80 0.77
CA ILE A 250 11.92 4.09 1.48
C ILE A 250 13.09 4.28 2.44
N GLY A 251 13.64 5.49 2.52
CA GLY A 251 14.66 5.86 3.53
C GLY A 251 15.85 6.60 2.95
N ALA A 252 16.04 6.57 1.63
CA ALA A 252 16.95 7.47 0.94
C ALA A 252 16.42 8.92 0.93
N PRO A 253 17.28 9.94 0.79
CA PRO A 253 16.85 11.32 0.66
C PRO A 253 16.13 11.57 -0.67
N ASP A 254 15.22 12.54 -0.67
CA ASP A 254 14.51 13.05 -1.85
C ASP A 254 13.81 11.97 -2.73
N PRO A 255 13.04 11.03 -2.16
CA PRO A 255 12.32 10.03 -2.94
C PRO A 255 11.23 10.69 -3.77
N THR A 256 10.95 10.10 -4.92
CA THR A 256 9.90 10.56 -5.84
C THR A 256 8.91 9.43 -6.08
N PHE A 257 7.69 9.56 -5.57
CA PHE A 257 6.60 8.61 -5.74
C PHE A 257 5.68 9.04 -6.88
N TYR A 258 5.06 8.06 -7.54
CA TYR A 258 4.10 8.25 -8.63
C TYR A 258 2.82 7.49 -8.40
N ASN A 259 1.77 7.90 -9.11
CA ASN A 259 0.55 7.11 -9.18
C ASN A 259 0.72 5.96 -10.19
N TYR A 260 0.74 4.72 -9.73
CA TYR A 260 0.88 3.54 -10.59
C TYR A 260 -0.46 2.94 -11.04
N PHE A 261 -1.56 3.19 -10.32
CA PHE A 261 -2.85 2.54 -10.56
C PHE A 261 -4.01 3.53 -10.53
N SER A 262 -4.82 3.55 -11.60
CA SER A 262 -5.97 4.46 -11.73
C SER A 262 -7.07 4.18 -10.71
N ASN A 263 -7.32 2.92 -10.36
CA ASN A 263 -8.35 2.53 -9.41
C ASN A 263 -8.09 2.99 -7.96
N THR A 264 -6.85 3.39 -7.62
CA THR A 264 -6.45 3.92 -6.32
C THR A 264 -5.99 5.38 -6.36
N GLU A 265 -6.15 6.06 -7.50
CA GLU A 265 -5.73 7.45 -7.70
C GLU A 265 -6.33 8.40 -6.64
N LYS A 266 -7.56 8.15 -6.17
CA LYS A 266 -8.19 8.94 -5.09
C LYS A 266 -7.38 8.89 -3.79
N TRP A 267 -6.75 7.76 -3.49
CA TRP A 267 -5.93 7.55 -2.29
C TRP A 267 -4.52 8.12 -2.48
N TYR A 268 -3.94 7.98 -3.66
CA TYR A 268 -2.69 8.66 -4.01
C TYR A 268 -2.84 10.20 -3.92
N SER A 269 -3.95 10.74 -4.42
CA SER A 269 -4.30 12.16 -4.31
C SER A 269 -4.49 12.62 -2.86
N LEU A 270 -4.84 11.72 -1.94
CA LEU A 270 -4.87 12.03 -0.51
C LEU A 270 -3.46 12.21 0.06
N LEU A 271 -2.48 11.40 -0.36
CA LEU A 271 -1.07 11.56 0.03
C LEU A 271 -0.51 12.90 -0.45
N MET A 272 -0.74 13.26 -1.72
CA MET A 272 -0.31 14.56 -2.26
C MET A 272 -0.91 15.75 -1.51
N ARG A 273 -2.22 15.71 -1.23
CA ARG A 273 -2.91 16.79 -0.49
C ARG A 273 -2.40 16.87 0.94
N THR A 274 -2.13 15.72 1.56
CA THR A 274 -1.57 15.63 2.90
C THR A 274 -0.17 16.24 2.97
N GLU A 275 0.71 15.88 2.03
CA GLU A 275 2.03 16.46 1.87
C GLU A 275 1.94 17.99 1.73
N SER A 276 1.13 18.47 0.78
CA SER A 276 0.91 19.91 0.54
C SER A 276 0.43 20.63 1.80
N LYS A 277 -0.47 20.00 2.57
CA LYS A 277 -1.00 20.57 3.80
C LYS A 277 0.07 20.65 4.88
N LEU A 278 0.80 19.57 5.14
CA LEU A 278 1.90 19.54 6.11
C LEU A 278 3.01 20.54 5.73
N ALA A 279 3.33 20.65 4.44
CA ALA A 279 4.28 21.63 3.93
C ALA A 279 3.79 23.08 4.18
N SER A 280 2.51 23.38 3.94
CA SER A 280 1.92 24.69 4.26
C SER A 280 1.96 25.03 5.76
N LEU A 281 2.02 24.01 6.61
CA LEU A 281 2.11 24.11 8.07
C LEU A 281 3.55 24.09 8.59
N LYS A 282 4.55 24.03 7.70
CA LYS A 282 5.98 23.93 8.05
C LYS A 282 6.30 22.74 8.96
N LYS A 283 5.64 21.59 8.73
CA LYS A 283 5.79 20.38 9.55
C LYS A 283 6.92 19.43 9.10
N PHE A 284 7.63 19.76 8.03
CA PHE A 284 8.73 18.94 7.51
C PHE A 284 10.11 19.51 7.81
N GLU A 285 11.09 18.60 7.96
CA GLU A 285 12.52 18.92 8.07
C GLU A 285 13.25 18.62 6.76
N SER A 286 14.34 19.33 6.47
CA SER A 286 15.11 19.16 5.22
C SER A 286 14.25 19.16 3.95
N TYR A 287 13.15 19.91 3.96
CA TYR A 287 12.18 19.98 2.87
C TYR A 287 12.22 21.36 2.19
N SER A 288 12.23 21.37 0.86
CA SER A 288 12.31 22.62 0.10
C SER A 288 10.96 23.29 -0.04
N TYR A 289 10.71 24.25 0.85
CA TYR A 289 9.48 25.03 0.82
C TYR A 289 9.44 26.04 -0.32
N GLY A 290 8.32 26.10 -1.03
CA GLY A 290 8.06 27.11 -2.06
C GLY A 290 8.67 26.80 -3.43
N GLN A 291 9.24 25.61 -3.62
CA GLN A 291 9.71 25.12 -4.91
C GLN A 291 8.74 24.06 -5.47
N PRO A 292 8.13 24.25 -6.65
CA PRO A 292 7.10 23.34 -7.18
C PRO A 292 7.57 21.91 -7.48
N THR A 293 8.89 21.70 -7.60
CA THR A 293 9.47 20.47 -8.18
C THR A 293 10.03 19.50 -7.14
N GLN A 294 9.85 19.76 -5.84
CA GLN A 294 10.56 19.03 -4.78
C GLN A 294 9.62 18.33 -3.78
N THR A 295 8.38 18.07 -4.18
CA THR A 295 7.47 17.18 -3.43
C THR A 295 7.88 15.72 -3.62
N TYR A 296 7.60 14.90 -2.62
CA TYR A 296 7.73 13.45 -2.71
C TYR A 296 6.70 12.87 -3.66
N PHE A 297 5.42 13.28 -3.55
CA PHE A 297 4.33 12.74 -4.36
C PHE A 297 4.08 13.60 -5.60
N GLN A 298 4.35 13.03 -6.78
CA GLN A 298 4.25 13.73 -8.05
C GLN A 298 2.81 13.75 -8.62
N PRO A 299 2.38 14.83 -9.28
CA PRO A 299 1.00 15.00 -9.78
C PRO A 299 0.73 14.29 -11.12
N TYR A 300 1.40 13.17 -11.39
CA TYR A 300 1.22 12.41 -12.63
C TYR A 300 1.42 10.92 -12.40
N SER A 301 0.78 10.14 -13.27
CA SER A 301 0.86 8.68 -13.26
C SER A 301 2.02 8.17 -14.11
N VAL A 302 2.58 7.03 -13.72
CA VAL A 302 3.67 6.35 -14.45
C VAL A 302 3.34 4.87 -14.58
N GLU A 303 3.54 4.31 -15.77
CA GLU A 303 3.52 2.86 -16.00
C GLU A 303 4.95 2.32 -15.88
N ALA A 304 5.36 1.95 -14.66
CA ALA A 304 6.72 1.48 -14.40
C ALA A 304 6.87 -0.06 -14.44
N TYR A 305 5.75 -0.81 -14.47
CA TYR A 305 5.71 -2.28 -14.48
C TYR A 305 6.64 -2.92 -13.43
N ILE A 306 6.72 -2.32 -12.24
CA ILE A 306 7.56 -2.79 -11.14
C ILE A 306 6.94 -4.07 -10.58
N GLU A 307 7.70 -5.16 -10.59
CA GLU A 307 7.30 -6.39 -9.88
C GLU A 307 7.74 -6.30 -8.42
N ASP A 308 6.84 -6.67 -7.51
CA ASP A 308 7.00 -6.59 -6.05
C ASP A 308 5.85 -7.42 -5.41
N ASP A 309 5.80 -7.53 -4.09
CA ASP A 309 4.85 -8.29 -3.28
C ASP A 309 3.37 -7.98 -3.56
N HIS A 310 3.05 -6.83 -4.16
CA HIS A 310 1.68 -6.51 -4.54
C HIS A 310 1.15 -7.35 -5.71
N ILE A 311 2.03 -7.93 -6.54
CA ILE A 311 1.64 -8.58 -7.81
C ILE A 311 0.61 -9.73 -7.61
N PRO A 312 0.77 -10.65 -6.66
CA PRO A 312 -0.20 -11.72 -6.42
C PRO A 312 -1.58 -11.22 -5.96
N PHE A 313 -1.62 -10.08 -5.27
CA PHE A 313 -2.84 -9.41 -4.79
C PHE A 313 -3.51 -8.63 -5.92
N LEU A 314 -2.73 -7.90 -6.72
CA LEU A 314 -3.18 -7.17 -7.90
C LEU A 314 -3.86 -8.10 -8.91
N ARG A 315 -3.25 -9.26 -9.18
CA ARG A 315 -3.82 -10.29 -10.08
C ARG A 315 -5.15 -10.89 -9.60
N ARG A 316 -5.52 -10.64 -8.34
CA ARG A 316 -6.76 -11.09 -7.68
C ARG A 316 -7.64 -9.89 -7.28
N ASP A 317 -7.54 -8.79 -8.03
CA ASP A 317 -8.40 -7.59 -7.91
C ASP A 317 -8.34 -6.87 -6.55
N THR A 318 -7.25 -7.05 -5.79
CA THR A 318 -7.00 -6.24 -4.60
C THR A 318 -6.52 -4.84 -5.03
N PRO A 319 -7.14 -3.74 -4.58
CA PRO A 319 -6.66 -2.39 -4.89
C PRO A 319 -5.28 -2.14 -4.25
N ILE A 320 -4.33 -1.63 -5.04
CA ILE A 320 -2.93 -1.44 -4.64
C ILE A 320 -2.57 0.04 -4.61
N LEU A 321 -1.98 0.52 -3.52
CA LEU A 321 -1.28 1.80 -3.46
C LEU A 321 0.20 1.52 -3.20
N HIS A 322 0.99 1.46 -4.28
CA HIS A 322 2.40 1.09 -4.23
C HIS A 322 3.27 2.32 -3.94
N LEU A 323 3.79 2.40 -2.72
CA LEU A 323 4.68 3.45 -2.25
C LEU A 323 6.13 3.01 -2.40
N ILE A 324 6.54 2.94 -3.66
CA ILE A 324 7.94 2.73 -4.07
C ILE A 324 8.41 3.96 -4.86
N PRO A 325 9.59 4.54 -4.59
CA PRO A 325 10.08 5.65 -5.37
C PRO A 325 10.52 5.19 -6.77
N TYR A 326 10.42 6.07 -7.77
CA TYR A 326 11.07 5.89 -9.07
C TYR A 326 11.82 7.18 -9.45
N PRO A 327 13.10 7.11 -9.87
CA PRO A 327 13.98 5.93 -9.86
C PRO A 327 14.22 5.39 -8.45
N PHE A 328 14.65 4.13 -8.35
CA PHE A 328 15.02 3.49 -7.08
C PHE A 328 16.20 4.23 -6.42
N PRO A 329 16.37 4.10 -5.08
CA PRO A 329 17.51 4.66 -4.37
C PRO A 329 18.84 4.29 -5.04
N LYS A 330 19.79 5.24 -5.09
CA LYS A 330 21.12 4.99 -5.69
C LYS A 330 21.88 3.84 -5.00
N VAL A 331 21.50 3.51 -3.77
CA VAL A 331 22.07 2.44 -2.94
C VAL A 331 21.41 1.08 -3.15
N TRP A 332 20.29 0.99 -3.89
CA TRP A 332 19.53 -0.24 -4.11
C TRP A 332 20.42 -1.42 -4.54
N HIS A 333 20.22 -2.57 -3.89
CA HIS A 333 21.00 -3.81 -4.05
C HIS A 333 22.53 -3.65 -3.91
N LYS A 334 23.00 -2.66 -3.14
CA LYS A 334 24.43 -2.46 -2.84
C LYS A 334 24.64 -2.52 -1.33
N GLN A 335 25.85 -2.90 -0.91
CA GLN A 335 26.28 -2.82 0.49
C GLN A 335 26.12 -1.41 1.11
N SER A 336 26.07 -0.36 0.29
CA SER A 336 25.78 1.00 0.74
C SER A 336 24.33 1.21 1.21
N ASP A 337 23.41 0.28 0.97
CA ASP A 337 22.07 0.31 1.56
C ASP A 337 22.11 -0.25 2.99
N ASN A 338 22.64 0.57 3.89
CA ASN A 338 22.90 0.24 5.28
C ASN A 338 22.46 1.38 6.20
N ARG A 339 22.55 1.13 7.52
CA ARG A 339 22.11 2.06 8.57
C ARG A 339 22.60 3.51 8.40
N ASN A 340 23.81 3.72 7.89
CA ASN A 340 24.42 5.06 7.77
C ASN A 340 23.84 5.90 6.62
N ASN A 341 23.17 5.26 5.66
CA ASN A 341 22.63 5.90 4.47
C ASN A 341 21.13 6.20 4.57
N ILE A 342 20.52 5.98 5.74
CA ILE A 342 19.13 6.33 6.02
C ILE A 342 19.03 7.84 6.29
N ASP A 343 18.23 8.54 5.50
CA ASP A 343 17.79 9.91 5.79
C ASP A 343 16.56 9.87 6.72
N LEU A 344 16.83 9.93 8.03
CA LEU A 344 15.78 9.87 9.05
C LEU A 344 14.81 11.06 8.99
N LYS A 345 15.23 12.20 8.45
CA LYS A 345 14.37 13.39 8.31
C LYS A 345 13.31 13.17 7.24
N THR A 346 13.72 12.67 6.08
CA THR A 346 12.84 12.27 4.98
C THR A 346 11.91 11.14 5.44
N THR A 347 12.47 10.14 6.13
CA THR A 347 11.69 9.04 6.71
C THR A 347 10.59 9.56 7.66
N GLU A 348 10.92 10.50 8.55
CA GLU A 348 9.93 11.08 9.47
C GLU A 348 8.93 11.99 8.76
N ASN A 349 9.32 12.70 7.69
CA ASN A 349 8.36 13.44 6.87
C ASN A 349 7.33 12.50 6.22
N ILE A 350 7.77 11.36 5.70
CA ILE A 350 6.88 10.33 5.14
C ILE A 350 6.01 9.73 6.25
N ASN A 351 6.55 9.47 7.45
CA ASN A 351 5.76 9.01 8.59
C ASN A 351 4.62 9.99 8.92
N LYS A 352 4.88 11.31 8.94
CA LYS A 352 3.84 12.32 9.15
C LYS A 352 2.73 12.23 8.12
N ILE A 353 3.07 12.00 6.85
CA ILE A 353 2.10 11.83 5.76
C ILE A 353 1.27 10.54 5.99
N LEU A 354 1.93 9.42 6.29
CA LEU A 354 1.28 8.13 6.56
C LEU A 354 0.33 8.20 7.76
N ARG A 355 0.70 8.87 8.85
CA ARG A 355 -0.17 9.04 10.03
C ARG A 355 -1.47 9.77 9.68
N VAL A 356 -1.38 10.85 8.89
CA VAL A 356 -2.55 11.61 8.43
C VAL A 356 -3.38 10.81 7.43
N PHE A 357 -2.74 10.08 6.51
CA PHE A 357 -3.42 9.19 5.57
C PHE A 357 -4.23 8.11 6.29
N VAL A 358 -3.60 7.38 7.23
CA VAL A 358 -4.25 6.31 8.01
C VAL A 358 -5.39 6.87 8.85
N ALA A 359 -5.20 8.00 9.53
CA ALA A 359 -6.25 8.62 10.32
C ALA A 359 -7.46 9.06 9.46
N SER A 360 -7.19 9.63 8.29
CA SER A 360 -8.22 10.05 7.34
C SER A 360 -8.94 8.86 6.70
N TYR A 361 -8.23 7.77 6.41
CA TYR A 361 -8.84 6.56 5.86
C TYR A 361 -9.74 5.87 6.88
N LEU A 362 -9.28 5.69 8.12
CA LEU A 362 -9.97 4.91 9.15
C LEU A 362 -10.96 5.74 9.99
N HIS A 363 -11.14 7.02 9.65
CA HIS A 363 -12.03 7.95 10.36
C HIS A 363 -11.71 7.99 11.86
N ILE A 364 -10.41 8.04 12.18
CA ILE A 364 -9.93 8.04 13.57
C ILE A 364 -10.47 9.27 14.31
N ASN A 365 -11.08 9.02 15.47
CA ASN A 365 -11.55 10.09 16.34
C ASN A 365 -10.39 10.59 17.20
N MET A 366 -10.19 11.92 17.24
CA MET A 366 -9.03 12.56 17.86
C MET A 366 -9.42 13.58 18.92
#